data_AF-A0A8T4L878-F1
#
_entry.id   AF-A0A8T4L878-F1
#
_cell.length_a   1.000
_cell.length_b   1.000
_cell.length_c   1.000
_cell.angle_alpha   90.00
_cell.angle_beta   90.00
_cell.angle_gamma   90.00
#
_symmetry.space_group_name_H-M   'P 1'
#
loop_
_entity.id
_entity.type
_entity.pdbx_description
1 polymer ?
#
loop_
_entity_poly.entity_id
_entity_poly.type
_entity_poly.pdbx_seq_one_letter_code
_entity_poly.pdbx_strand_id
1 'polypeptide(L)'
;MTTKNSVLLIVKQFPGIEYNGVLNKISGNYGSVNSARAALSRALKDMNALGWIAKRDNHWFVTDKGQLILNSEMKNKLLFRLNQTVHEESLSEIDSIVEQLSILIERSKNDPDLLKAAKNAIRFSLSDLSSISEKVKARQSQLLYLSEVLEKQIKSLQELDFFDTRMVSPREKTLSLLQDIASKTNASELFLSAAPMVIEPLAAQLNEKPAQDNLTITQKNFPAFFDYLAGQFQQEQLLPLTITVAPYTIRITNTQASVTAPYAKLHEL
;
A
#
# COMPACT_ATOMS: atom_id res chain seq x y z
N MET A 1 -23.78 3.56 14.74
CA MET A 1 -24.85 4.19 13.92
C MET A 1 -26.08 3.33 14.11
N THR A 2 -27.24 3.89 14.50
CA THR A 2 -28.43 3.08 14.73
C THR A 2 -28.96 2.54 13.39
N THR A 3 -29.66 1.40 13.42
CA THR A 3 -30.30 0.80 12.23
C THR A 3 -31.24 1.76 11.50
N LYS A 4 -31.88 2.69 12.22
CA LYS A 4 -32.76 3.69 11.63
C LYS A 4 -31.99 4.67 10.75
N ASN A 5 -30.81 5.10 11.21
CA ASN A 5 -30.01 6.13 10.53
C ASN A 5 -29.34 5.57 9.27
N SER A 6 -28.90 4.30 9.32
CA SER A 6 -28.38 3.62 8.12
C SER A 6 -29.47 3.43 7.07
N VAL A 7 -30.67 3.02 7.47
CA VAL A 7 -31.81 2.88 6.53
C VAL A 7 -32.24 4.25 5.98
N LEU A 8 -32.31 5.29 6.81
CA LEU A 8 -32.64 6.65 6.37
C LEU A 8 -31.61 7.20 5.37
N LEU A 9 -30.31 6.93 5.58
CA LEU A 9 -29.25 7.28 4.64
C LEU A 9 -29.40 6.55 3.31
N ILE A 10 -29.73 5.26 3.33
CA ILE A 10 -29.98 4.47 2.11
C ILE A 10 -31.15 5.04 1.32
N VAL A 11 -32.27 5.37 1.98
CA VAL A 11 -33.44 5.98 1.31
C VAL A 11 -33.12 7.37 0.76
N LYS A 12 -32.23 8.13 1.42
CA LYS A 12 -31.73 9.42 0.90
C LYS A 12 -30.86 9.25 -0.35
N GLN A 13 -29.95 8.27 -0.35
CA GLN A 13 -29.03 8.00 -1.46
C GLN A 13 -29.73 7.42 -2.67
N PHE A 14 -30.81 6.66 -2.45
CA PHE A 14 -31.62 6.05 -3.49
C PHE A 14 -33.10 6.49 -3.31
N PRO A 15 -33.45 7.74 -3.70
CA PRO A 15 -34.82 8.22 -3.61
C PRO A 15 -35.76 7.31 -4.40
N GLY A 16 -36.86 6.89 -3.78
CA GLY A 16 -37.80 5.96 -4.41
C GLY A 16 -37.34 4.51 -4.38
N ILE A 17 -36.48 4.11 -3.44
CA ILE A 17 -36.07 2.71 -3.29
C ILE A 17 -37.21 1.82 -2.76
N GLU A 18 -37.33 0.61 -3.31
CA GLU A 18 -38.29 -0.40 -2.85
C GLU A 18 -37.79 -1.16 -1.61
N TYR A 19 -38.73 -1.81 -0.90
CA TYR A 19 -38.43 -2.60 0.29
C TYR A 19 -37.30 -3.62 0.10
N ASN A 20 -37.36 -4.42 -0.99
CA ASN A 20 -36.34 -5.43 -1.27
C ASN A 20 -34.99 -4.81 -1.63
N GLY A 21 -34.99 -3.64 -2.28
CA GLY A 21 -33.78 -2.88 -2.57
C GLY A 21 -33.07 -2.41 -1.30
N VAL A 22 -33.83 -1.93 -0.30
CA VAL A 22 -33.28 -1.57 1.01
C VAL A 22 -32.79 -2.81 1.76
N LEU A 23 -33.57 -3.90 1.75
CA LEU A 23 -33.23 -5.16 2.43
C LEU A 23 -31.90 -5.73 1.94
N ASN A 24 -31.66 -5.74 0.62
CA ASN A 24 -30.42 -6.22 0.03
C ASN A 24 -29.21 -5.40 0.45
N LYS A 25 -29.37 -4.09 0.70
CA LYS A 25 -28.29 -3.20 1.12
C LYS A 25 -27.93 -3.32 2.60
N ILE A 26 -28.82 -3.88 3.44
CA ILE A 26 -28.59 -4.02 4.88
C ILE A 26 -28.39 -5.47 5.33
N SER A 27 -28.71 -6.47 4.50
CA SER A 27 -28.74 -7.89 4.87
C SER A 27 -27.40 -8.40 5.39
N GLY A 28 -26.28 -7.92 4.84
CA GLY A 28 -24.93 -8.29 5.27
C GLY A 28 -24.57 -7.89 6.70
N ASN A 29 -25.35 -7.00 7.34
CA ASN A 29 -25.14 -6.59 8.73
C ASN A 29 -25.87 -7.48 9.76
N TYR A 30 -26.55 -8.54 9.31
CA TYR A 30 -27.35 -9.43 10.17
C TYR A 30 -26.97 -10.89 9.93
N GLY A 31 -27.02 -11.69 11.01
CA GLY A 31 -26.74 -13.14 10.93
C GLY A 31 -27.78 -13.94 10.13
N SER A 32 -28.93 -13.36 9.78
CA SER A 32 -29.90 -13.98 8.86
C SER A 32 -30.75 -12.95 8.12
N VAL A 33 -31.23 -13.33 6.93
CA VAL A 33 -32.16 -12.50 6.13
C VAL A 33 -33.47 -12.24 6.87
N ASN A 34 -33.95 -13.21 7.65
CA ASN A 34 -35.19 -13.05 8.44
C ASN A 34 -35.02 -12.01 9.56
N SER A 35 -33.85 -12.00 10.22
CA SER A 35 -33.51 -10.97 11.20
C SER A 35 -33.42 -9.58 10.56
N ALA A 36 -32.79 -9.47 9.38
CA ALA A 36 -32.72 -8.22 8.62
C ALA A 36 -34.11 -7.72 8.22
N ARG A 37 -35.00 -8.62 7.76
CA ARG A 37 -36.37 -8.31 7.36
C ARG A 37 -37.20 -7.78 8.53
N ALA A 38 -37.11 -8.42 9.68
CA ALA A 38 -37.78 -7.99 10.90
C ALA A 38 -37.28 -6.61 11.38
N ALA A 39 -35.95 -6.39 11.38
CA ALA A 39 -35.36 -5.12 11.75
C ALA A 39 -35.74 -3.99 10.78
N LEU A 40 -35.70 -4.26 9.46
CA LEU A 40 -36.09 -3.30 8.42
C LEU A 40 -37.56 -2.90 8.53
N SER A 41 -38.45 -3.89 8.71
CA SER A 41 -39.89 -3.62 8.83
C SER A 41 -40.19 -2.72 10.03
N ARG A 42 -39.57 -2.99 11.19
CA ARG A 42 -39.67 -2.12 12.38
C ARG A 42 -39.12 -0.72 12.11
N ALA A 43 -37.93 -0.63 11.51
CA ALA A 43 -37.30 0.64 11.22
C ALA A 43 -38.14 1.50 10.26
N LEU A 44 -38.66 0.93 9.16
CA LEU A 44 -39.51 1.65 8.21
C LEU A 44 -40.84 2.07 8.83
N LYS A 45 -41.49 1.20 9.62
CA LYS A 45 -42.72 1.53 10.33
C LYS A 45 -42.51 2.71 11.28
N ASP A 46 -41.45 2.66 12.08
CA ASP A 46 -41.11 3.71 13.04
C ASP A 46 -40.76 5.03 12.34
N MET A 47 -39.93 5.00 11.30
CA MET A 47 -39.53 6.21 10.57
C MET A 47 -40.70 6.84 9.81
N ASN A 48 -41.62 6.02 9.29
CA ASN A 48 -42.85 6.51 8.67
C ASN A 48 -43.77 7.15 9.72
N ALA A 49 -43.92 6.52 10.90
CA ALA A 49 -44.71 7.08 12.01
C ALA A 49 -44.14 8.39 12.55
N LEU A 50 -42.80 8.52 12.60
CA LEU A 50 -42.11 9.75 12.99
C LEU A 50 -42.12 10.82 11.89
N GLY A 51 -42.59 10.48 10.69
CA GLY A 51 -42.66 11.35 9.52
C GLY A 51 -41.30 11.64 8.90
N TRP A 52 -40.30 10.76 9.07
CA TRP A 52 -38.95 10.92 8.49
C TRP A 52 -38.87 10.40 7.05
N ILE A 53 -39.73 9.44 6.71
CA ILE A 53 -39.88 8.91 5.35
C ILE A 53 -41.36 8.89 4.99
N ALA A 54 -41.65 8.88 3.70
CA ALA A 54 -42.99 8.72 3.15
C ALA A 54 -42.99 7.59 2.12
N LYS A 55 -44.08 6.80 2.11
CA LYS A 55 -44.32 5.76 1.11
C LYS A 55 -45.20 6.32 -0.01
N ARG A 56 -44.78 6.18 -1.27
CA ARG A 56 -45.59 6.47 -2.46
C ARG A 56 -45.48 5.28 -3.41
N ASP A 57 -46.61 4.66 -3.77
CA ASP A 57 -46.67 3.54 -4.72
C ASP A 57 -45.61 2.45 -4.50
N ASN A 58 -45.48 2.01 -3.25
CA ASN A 58 -44.49 1.02 -2.80
C ASN A 58 -43.01 1.43 -2.77
N HIS A 59 -42.72 2.69 -3.06
CA HIS A 59 -41.39 3.29 -3.00
C HIS A 59 -41.23 4.21 -1.78
N TRP A 60 -40.03 4.28 -1.23
CA TRP A 60 -39.72 5.10 -0.05
C TRP A 60 -38.95 6.37 -0.41
N PHE A 61 -39.36 7.49 0.18
CA PHE A 61 -38.75 8.79 0.01
C PHE A 61 -38.45 9.42 1.37
N VAL A 62 -37.35 10.17 1.48
CA VAL A 62 -37.07 10.98 2.68
C VAL A 62 -37.93 12.24 2.66
N THR A 63 -38.51 12.60 3.80
CA THR A 63 -39.24 13.86 3.98
C THR A 63 -38.30 14.99 4.42
N ASP A 64 -38.75 16.24 4.38
CA ASP A 64 -37.98 17.37 4.91
C ASP A 64 -37.60 17.17 6.38
N LYS A 65 -38.52 16.60 7.18
CA LYS A 65 -38.27 16.26 8.58
C LYS A 65 -37.20 15.17 8.72
N GLY A 66 -37.23 14.13 7.89
CA GLY A 66 -36.19 13.10 7.87
C GLY A 66 -34.83 13.64 7.44
N GLN A 67 -34.82 14.54 6.45
CA GLN A 67 -33.61 15.21 6.00
C GLN A 67 -32.99 16.07 7.12
N LEU A 68 -33.81 16.80 7.88
CA LEU A 68 -33.35 17.59 9.04
C LEU A 68 -32.74 16.71 10.12
N ILE A 69 -33.37 15.58 10.47
CA ILE A 69 -32.85 14.63 11.45
C ILE A 69 -31.52 14.04 10.99
N LEU A 70 -31.45 13.54 9.76
CA LEU A 70 -30.22 12.97 9.21
C LEU A 70 -29.09 13.99 9.17
N ASN A 71 -29.39 15.23 8.78
CA ASN A 71 -28.42 16.32 8.82
C ASN A 71 -27.95 16.59 10.25
N SER A 72 -28.86 16.67 11.24
CA SER A 72 -28.50 16.91 12.64
C SER A 72 -27.59 15.82 13.22
N GLU A 73 -27.83 14.56 12.88
CA GLU A 73 -26.99 13.44 13.34
C GLU A 73 -25.63 13.43 12.66
N MET A 74 -25.57 13.75 11.36
CA MET A 74 -24.30 13.90 10.65
C MET A 74 -23.48 15.06 11.21
N LYS A 75 -24.13 16.18 11.60
CA LYS A 75 -23.48 17.29 12.31
C LYS A 75 -22.89 16.79 13.63
N ASN A 76 -23.68 16.12 14.47
CA ASN A 76 -23.23 15.61 15.77
C ASN A 76 -22.10 14.59 15.65
N LYS A 77 -22.14 13.70 14.64
CA LYS A 77 -21.08 12.71 14.41
C LYS A 77 -19.77 13.34 13.96
N LEU A 78 -19.82 14.36 13.10
CA LEU A 78 -18.63 15.12 12.69
C LEU A 78 -17.97 15.78 13.90
N LEU A 79 -18.75 16.51 14.71
CA LEU A 79 -18.26 17.19 15.90
C LEU A 79 -17.73 16.21 16.96
N PHE A 80 -18.42 15.08 17.15
CA PHE A 80 -17.97 14.03 18.06
C PHE A 80 -16.60 13.45 17.65
N ARG A 81 -16.42 13.12 16.36
CA ARG A 81 -15.16 12.60 15.84
C ARG A 81 -14.04 13.62 15.97
N LEU A 82 -14.30 14.88 15.62
CA LEU A 82 -13.33 15.96 15.78
C LEU A 82 -12.88 16.12 17.22
N ASN A 83 -13.82 16.08 18.17
CA ASN A 83 -13.49 16.14 19.59
C ASN A 83 -12.63 14.96 20.03
N GLN A 84 -12.92 13.76 19.51
CA GLN A 84 -12.14 12.57 19.84
C GLN A 84 -10.72 12.66 19.27
N THR A 85 -10.58 12.89 17.97
CA THR A 85 -9.27 12.86 17.29
C THR A 85 -8.36 14.00 17.73
N VAL A 86 -8.89 15.19 17.98
CA VAL A 86 -8.10 16.32 18.48
C VAL A 86 -7.63 16.07 19.92
N HIS A 87 -8.47 15.48 20.77
CA HIS A 87 -8.12 15.20 22.17
C HIS A 87 -7.12 14.06 22.33
N GLU A 88 -7.10 13.11 21.39
CA GLU A 88 -6.08 12.05 21.36
C GLU A 88 -4.66 12.60 21.11
N GLU A 89 -4.53 13.85 20.61
CA GLU A 89 -3.26 14.56 20.34
C GLU A 89 -2.20 13.74 19.59
N SER A 90 -2.62 12.69 18.88
CA SER A 90 -1.74 11.78 18.18
C SER A 90 -1.39 12.32 16.80
N LEU A 91 -0.10 12.34 16.48
CA LEU A 91 0.37 12.69 15.13
C LEU A 91 -0.08 11.67 14.06
N SER A 92 -0.52 10.46 14.46
CA SER A 92 -1.06 9.48 13.52
C SER A 92 -2.42 9.88 12.93
N GLU A 93 -3.15 10.77 13.59
CA GLU A 93 -4.51 11.17 13.21
C GLU A 93 -4.57 12.54 12.52
N ILE A 94 -3.42 13.14 12.19
CA ILE A 94 -3.36 14.50 11.58
C ILE A 94 -4.20 14.58 10.31
N ASP A 95 -4.10 13.60 9.42
CA ASP A 95 -4.84 13.58 8.16
C ASP A 95 -6.36 13.60 8.42
N SER A 96 -6.81 12.79 9.39
CA SER A 96 -8.19 12.71 9.85
C SER A 96 -8.67 14.02 10.47
N ILE A 97 -7.83 14.67 11.29
CA ILE A 97 -8.13 15.99 11.88
C ILE A 97 -8.28 17.05 10.77
N VAL A 98 -7.33 17.11 9.82
CA VAL A 98 -7.34 18.08 8.72
C VAL A 98 -8.56 17.87 7.81
N GLU A 99 -8.87 16.63 7.45
CA GLU A 99 -10.03 16.29 6.64
C GLU A 99 -11.33 16.73 7.33
N GLN A 100 -11.50 16.36 8.60
CA GLN A 100 -12.73 16.66 9.34
C GLN A 100 -12.88 18.17 9.60
N LEU A 101 -11.80 18.90 9.89
CA LEU A 101 -11.81 20.36 10.02
C LEU A 101 -12.17 21.03 8.69
N SER A 102 -11.63 20.54 7.58
CA SER A 102 -11.96 21.05 6.24
C SER A 102 -13.45 20.86 5.92
N ILE A 103 -14.00 19.67 6.20
CA ILE A 103 -15.43 19.38 6.06
C ILE A 103 -16.27 20.33 6.94
N LEU A 104 -15.85 20.54 8.20
CA LEU A 104 -16.55 21.44 9.11
C LEU A 104 -16.55 22.88 8.59
N ILE A 105 -15.40 23.39 8.14
CA ILE A 105 -15.24 24.75 7.62
C ILE A 105 -16.10 24.96 6.38
N GLU A 106 -15.97 24.10 5.37
CA GLU A 106 -16.71 24.24 4.11
C GLU A 106 -18.21 24.11 4.29
N ARG A 107 -18.67 23.17 5.13
CA ARG A 107 -20.11 23.03 5.41
C ARG A 107 -20.66 24.20 6.22
N SER A 108 -19.89 24.72 7.18
CA SER A 108 -20.33 25.83 8.03
C SER A 108 -20.54 27.14 7.26
N LYS A 109 -19.87 27.33 6.12
CA LYS A 109 -20.10 28.49 5.22
C LYS A 109 -21.53 28.52 4.68
N ASN A 110 -22.12 27.34 4.45
CA ASN A 110 -23.45 27.19 3.84
C ASN A 110 -24.53 26.74 4.84
N ASP A 111 -24.15 26.42 6.09
CA ASP A 111 -25.04 25.89 7.13
C ASP A 111 -24.78 26.61 8.47
N PRO A 112 -25.46 27.77 8.70
CA PRO A 112 -25.29 28.56 9.93
C PRO A 112 -25.62 27.79 11.22
N ASP A 113 -26.53 26.82 11.15
CA ASP A 113 -26.90 25.98 12.29
C ASP A 113 -25.76 25.02 12.65
N LEU A 114 -25.05 24.47 11.66
CA LEU A 114 -23.84 23.69 11.91
C LEU A 114 -22.76 24.57 12.56
N LEU A 115 -22.55 25.79 12.08
CA LEU A 115 -21.58 26.71 12.69
C LEU A 115 -21.93 27.00 14.16
N LYS A 116 -23.21 27.28 14.45
CA LYS A 116 -23.68 27.51 15.83
C LYS A 116 -23.50 26.27 16.70
N ALA A 117 -23.84 25.09 16.19
CA ALA A 117 -23.64 23.83 16.89
C ALA A 117 -22.16 23.56 17.17
N ALA A 118 -21.29 23.78 16.18
CA ALA A 118 -19.85 23.60 16.30
C ALA A 118 -19.25 24.48 17.40
N LYS A 119 -19.59 25.78 17.40
CA LYS A 119 -19.14 26.73 18.43
C LYS A 119 -19.50 26.31 19.86
N ASN A 120 -20.60 25.59 20.05
CA ASN A 120 -21.09 25.18 21.36
C ASN A 120 -20.68 23.75 21.77
N ALA A 121 -20.46 22.86 20.80
CA ALA A 121 -20.26 21.43 21.04
C ALA A 121 -18.81 20.95 20.85
N ILE A 122 -17.95 21.77 20.24
CA ILE A 122 -16.52 21.49 20.17
C ILE A 122 -15.91 21.59 21.57
N ARG A 123 -15.02 20.64 21.89
CA ARG A 123 -14.34 20.51 23.19
C ARG A 123 -12.84 20.82 23.12
N PHE A 124 -12.36 21.29 21.96
CA PHE A 124 -10.99 21.74 21.76
C PHE A 124 -10.98 23.23 21.42
N SER A 125 -9.84 23.86 21.64
CA SER A 125 -9.55 25.26 21.37
C SER A 125 -8.69 25.41 20.12
N LEU A 126 -8.58 26.64 19.61
CA LEU A 126 -7.59 26.95 18.57
C LEU A 126 -6.15 26.71 19.07
N SER A 127 -5.90 26.92 20.36
CA SER A 127 -4.60 26.65 20.99
C SER A 127 -4.24 25.17 20.93
N ASP A 128 -5.22 24.27 21.09
CA ASP A 128 -4.99 22.82 20.95
C ASP A 128 -4.58 22.46 19.52
N LEU A 129 -5.24 23.07 18.52
CA LEU A 129 -4.85 22.92 17.11
C LEU A 129 -3.46 23.52 16.83
N SER A 130 -3.11 24.64 17.44
CA SER A 130 -1.76 25.23 17.35
C SER A 130 -0.71 24.32 17.98
N SER A 131 -1.00 23.73 19.13
CA SER A 131 -0.12 22.73 19.79
C SER A 131 0.14 21.53 18.88
N ILE A 132 -0.92 20.99 18.26
CA ILE A 132 -0.78 19.92 17.27
C ILE A 132 0.10 20.38 16.11
N SER A 133 -0.14 21.57 15.55
CA SER A 133 0.67 22.12 14.45
C SER A 133 2.16 22.23 14.81
N GLU A 134 2.50 22.71 16.01
CA GLU A 134 3.89 22.79 16.46
C GLU A 134 4.53 21.39 16.62
N LYS A 135 3.78 20.40 17.12
CA LYS A 135 4.25 19.01 17.16
C LYS A 135 4.51 18.45 15.74
N VAL A 136 3.66 18.78 14.75
CA VAL A 136 3.89 18.41 13.34
C VAL A 136 5.18 19.02 12.81
N LYS A 137 5.38 20.33 13.02
CA LYS A 137 6.61 21.02 12.58
C LYS A 137 7.85 20.42 13.23
N ALA A 138 7.82 20.16 14.53
CA ALA A 138 8.93 19.53 15.24
C ALA A 138 9.27 18.15 14.66
N ARG A 139 8.25 17.33 14.36
CA ARG A 139 8.44 16.02 13.73
C ARG A 139 9.02 16.13 12.32
N GLN A 140 8.55 17.10 11.53
CA GLN A 140 9.09 17.37 10.20
C GLN A 140 10.58 17.73 10.27
N SER A 141 10.97 18.65 11.15
CA SER A 141 12.38 19.02 11.34
C SER A 141 13.24 17.84 11.77
N GLN A 142 12.73 16.98 12.67
CA GLN A 142 13.43 15.75 13.07
C GLN A 142 13.64 14.80 11.90
N LEU A 143 12.62 14.59 11.06
CA LEU A 143 12.72 13.70 9.90
C LEU A 143 13.71 14.22 8.86
N LEU A 144 13.73 15.54 8.61
CA LEU A 144 14.72 16.17 7.73
C LEU A 144 16.15 15.94 8.24
N TYR A 145 16.38 16.19 9.53
CA TYR A 145 17.67 15.92 10.15
C TYR A 145 18.09 14.44 10.03
N LEU A 146 17.18 13.50 10.31
CA LEU A 146 17.47 12.07 10.20
C LEU A 146 17.76 11.65 8.75
N SER A 147 17.08 12.25 7.78
CA SER A 147 17.37 12.05 6.36
C SER A 147 18.78 12.51 6.01
N GLU A 148 19.18 13.71 6.43
CA GLU A 148 20.53 14.24 6.20
C GLU A 148 21.61 13.37 6.86
N VAL A 149 21.36 12.89 8.09
CA VAL A 149 22.28 11.98 8.79
C VAL A 149 22.39 10.66 8.04
N LEU A 150 21.27 10.09 7.59
CA LEU A 150 21.26 8.83 6.85
C LEU A 150 22.01 8.96 5.52
N GLU A 151 21.84 10.07 4.79
CA GLU A 151 22.60 10.35 3.55
C GLU A 151 24.11 10.42 3.81
N LYS A 152 24.54 11.07 4.89
CA LYS A 152 25.96 11.11 5.29
C LYS A 152 26.48 9.73 5.65
N GLN A 153 25.68 8.90 6.32
CA GLN A 153 26.05 7.52 6.65
C GLN A 153 26.15 6.65 5.38
N ILE A 154 25.22 6.79 4.43
CA ILE A 154 25.28 6.12 3.14
C ILE A 154 26.58 6.50 2.41
N LYS A 155 26.90 7.79 2.31
CA LYS A 155 28.17 8.25 1.70
C LYS A 155 29.40 7.69 2.41
N SER A 156 29.39 7.65 3.74
CA SER A 156 30.49 7.07 4.51
C SER A 156 30.66 5.57 4.23
N LEU A 157 29.57 4.82 4.11
CA LEU A 157 29.62 3.40 3.75
C LEU A 157 30.12 3.18 2.31
N GLN A 158 29.76 4.08 1.39
CA GLN A 158 30.27 4.09 0.02
C GLN A 158 31.79 4.36 -0.02
N GLU A 159 32.28 5.34 0.76
CA GLU A 159 33.72 5.63 0.91
C GLU A 159 34.49 4.46 1.53
N LEU A 160 33.85 3.68 2.41
CA LEU A 160 34.40 2.46 3.02
C LEU A 160 34.26 1.21 2.12
N ASP A 161 33.83 1.38 0.86
CA ASP A 161 33.68 0.33 -0.14
C ASP A 161 32.76 -0.83 0.31
N PHE A 162 31.70 -0.51 1.07
CA PHE A 162 30.67 -1.51 1.41
C PHE A 162 30.00 -2.05 0.17
N PHE A 163 29.44 -3.26 0.27
CA PHE A 163 28.71 -3.88 -0.82
C PHE A 163 27.45 -3.09 -1.16
N ASP A 164 27.25 -2.87 -2.46
CA ASP A 164 26.05 -2.29 -3.04
C ASP A 164 25.47 -3.26 -4.09
N THR A 165 24.21 -3.06 -4.47
CA THR A 165 23.51 -3.88 -5.45
C THR A 165 22.87 -3.04 -6.54
N ARG A 166 23.30 -3.26 -7.78
CA ARG A 166 22.74 -2.59 -8.97
C ARG A 166 21.78 -3.51 -9.68
N MET A 167 20.57 -3.02 -9.92
CA MET A 167 19.57 -3.70 -10.74
C MET A 167 19.90 -3.53 -12.23
N VAL A 168 19.79 -4.62 -12.97
CA VAL A 168 20.05 -4.67 -14.42
C VAL A 168 18.81 -5.20 -15.12
N SER A 169 18.30 -4.43 -16.08
CA SER A 169 17.20 -4.80 -16.97
C SER A 169 17.60 -4.43 -18.41
N PRO A 170 17.30 -5.20 -19.48
CA PRO A 170 16.73 -6.57 -19.63
C PRO A 170 17.78 -7.71 -19.76
N ARG A 171 17.29 -8.95 -19.95
CA ARG A 171 18.06 -10.21 -20.06
C ARG A 171 19.30 -10.15 -20.97
N GLU A 172 19.21 -9.46 -22.10
CA GLU A 172 20.33 -9.30 -23.04
C GLU A 172 21.49 -8.47 -22.45
N LYS A 173 21.18 -7.49 -21.60
CA LYS A 173 22.20 -6.70 -20.87
C LYS A 173 22.85 -7.51 -19.76
N THR A 174 22.16 -8.52 -19.23
CA THR A 174 22.72 -9.40 -18.19
C THR A 174 23.86 -10.27 -18.73
N LEU A 175 23.70 -10.81 -19.95
CA LEU A 175 24.74 -11.64 -20.57
C LEU A 175 26.00 -10.84 -20.89
N SER A 176 25.83 -9.69 -21.55
CA SER A 176 26.95 -8.79 -21.87
C SER A 176 27.66 -8.34 -20.59
N LEU A 177 26.91 -7.95 -19.56
CA LEU A 177 27.49 -7.58 -18.27
C LEU A 177 28.26 -8.73 -17.62
N LEU A 178 27.73 -9.95 -17.65
CA LEU A 178 28.41 -11.12 -17.10
C LEU A 178 29.70 -11.45 -17.86
N GLN A 179 29.70 -11.33 -19.19
CA GLN A 179 30.88 -11.48 -20.04
C GLN A 179 31.92 -10.38 -19.75
N ASP A 180 31.47 -9.14 -19.60
CA ASP A 180 32.32 -8.00 -19.24
C ASP A 180 32.94 -8.18 -17.85
N ILE A 181 32.17 -8.67 -16.87
CA ILE A 181 32.66 -8.99 -15.53
C ILE A 181 33.71 -10.11 -15.60
N ALA A 182 33.41 -11.22 -16.28
CA ALA A 182 34.32 -12.36 -16.37
C ALA A 182 35.66 -11.98 -17.05
N SER A 183 35.60 -11.13 -18.08
CA SER A 183 36.78 -10.62 -18.77
C SER A 183 37.56 -9.58 -17.94
N LYS A 184 36.91 -8.57 -17.35
CA LYS A 184 37.56 -7.54 -16.51
C LYS A 184 38.27 -8.15 -15.29
N THR A 185 37.72 -9.23 -14.73
CA THR A 185 38.30 -9.94 -13.57
C THR A 185 39.35 -10.98 -13.95
N ASN A 186 39.57 -11.26 -15.24
CA ASN A 186 40.37 -12.41 -15.70
C ASN A 186 39.96 -13.72 -15.01
N ALA A 187 38.65 -13.95 -14.86
CA ALA A 187 38.13 -15.09 -14.12
C ALA A 187 38.58 -16.43 -14.74
N SER A 188 39.23 -17.27 -13.94
CA SER A 188 39.54 -18.66 -14.30
C SER A 188 38.33 -19.58 -14.11
N GLU A 189 37.44 -19.23 -13.18
CA GLU A 189 36.28 -20.02 -12.78
C GLU A 189 35.08 -19.13 -12.45
N LEU A 190 33.86 -19.64 -12.72
CA LEU A 190 32.60 -19.07 -12.25
C LEU A 190 31.94 -20.07 -11.28
N PHE A 191 31.46 -19.59 -10.14
CA PHE A 191 30.72 -20.43 -9.21
C PHE A 191 29.23 -20.19 -9.37
N LEU A 192 28.51 -21.22 -9.80
CA LEU A 192 27.06 -21.21 -9.96
C LEU A 192 26.39 -21.84 -8.74
N SER A 193 25.29 -21.24 -8.29
CA SER A 193 24.40 -21.82 -7.29
C SER A 193 22.94 -21.70 -7.76
N ALA A 194 22.24 -22.82 -7.86
CA ALA A 194 20.86 -22.90 -8.33
C ALA A 194 20.18 -24.19 -7.85
N ALA A 195 18.88 -24.34 -8.10
CA ALA A 195 18.18 -25.58 -7.80
C ALA A 195 18.76 -26.77 -8.60
N PRO A 196 18.71 -28.01 -8.07
CA PRO A 196 19.25 -29.20 -8.74
C PRO A 196 18.73 -29.39 -10.18
N MET A 197 17.47 -29.04 -10.42
CA MET A 197 16.84 -29.09 -11.75
C MET A 197 17.50 -28.19 -12.81
N VAL A 198 18.28 -27.18 -12.39
CA VAL A 198 19.09 -26.33 -13.28
C VAL A 198 20.53 -26.83 -13.33
N ILE A 199 21.09 -27.21 -12.18
CA ILE A 199 22.49 -27.61 -12.04
C ILE A 199 22.78 -28.92 -12.76
N GLU A 200 21.96 -29.96 -12.59
CA GLU A 200 22.22 -31.29 -13.14
C GLU A 200 22.23 -31.31 -14.68
N PRO A 201 21.24 -30.73 -15.40
CA PRO A 201 21.27 -30.69 -16.87
C PRO A 201 22.42 -29.86 -17.41
N LEU A 202 22.73 -28.73 -16.77
CA LEU A 202 23.84 -27.86 -17.17
C LEU A 202 25.19 -28.53 -16.97
N ALA A 203 25.39 -29.20 -15.83
CA ALA A 203 26.63 -29.92 -15.54
C ALA A 203 26.87 -31.07 -16.54
N ALA A 204 25.82 -31.80 -16.90
CA ALA A 204 25.87 -32.84 -17.93
C ALA A 204 26.25 -32.27 -19.31
N GLN A 205 25.68 -31.12 -19.70
CA GLN A 205 26.00 -30.45 -20.97
C GLN A 205 27.45 -29.95 -21.02
N LEU A 206 27.98 -29.47 -19.89
CA LEU A 206 29.34 -28.91 -19.79
C LEU A 206 30.41 -29.97 -19.47
N ASN A 207 30.02 -31.24 -19.26
CA ASN A 207 30.87 -32.32 -18.76
C ASN A 207 31.62 -31.95 -17.45
N GLU A 208 30.94 -31.22 -16.56
CA GLU A 208 31.46 -30.83 -15.24
C GLU A 208 30.80 -31.66 -14.14
N LYS A 209 31.48 -31.85 -13.01
CA LYS A 209 30.91 -32.57 -11.86
C LYS A 209 30.16 -31.59 -10.96
N PRO A 210 28.83 -31.72 -10.79
CA PRO A 210 28.08 -30.85 -9.90
C PRO A 210 28.32 -31.23 -8.43
N ALA A 211 28.22 -30.25 -7.54
CA ALA A 211 28.20 -30.43 -6.10
C ALA A 211 26.81 -30.02 -5.58
N GLN A 212 25.87 -30.96 -5.54
CA GLN A 212 24.47 -30.79 -5.12
C GLN A 212 23.79 -29.54 -5.74
N ASP A 213 23.82 -28.40 -5.06
CA ASP A 213 23.19 -27.15 -5.50
C ASP A 213 24.17 -26.17 -6.19
N ASN A 214 25.43 -26.58 -6.40
CA ASN A 214 26.49 -25.74 -6.93
C ASN A 214 27.21 -26.38 -8.13
N LEU A 215 27.72 -25.53 -9.02
CA LEU A 215 28.52 -25.92 -10.18
C LEU A 215 29.68 -24.95 -10.36
N THR A 216 30.91 -25.47 -10.43
CA THR A 216 32.07 -24.67 -10.83
C THR A 216 32.26 -24.81 -12.34
N ILE A 217 32.26 -23.69 -13.05
CA ILE A 217 32.46 -23.64 -14.50
C ILE A 217 33.87 -23.12 -14.74
N THR A 218 34.69 -23.89 -15.42
CA THR A 218 36.07 -23.51 -15.77
C THR A 218 36.11 -22.67 -17.06
N GLN A 219 37.16 -21.86 -17.23
CA GLN A 219 37.28 -20.92 -18.37
C GLN A 219 37.07 -21.56 -19.75
N LYS A 220 37.52 -22.80 -19.95
CA LYS A 220 37.30 -23.58 -21.19
C LYS A 220 35.83 -23.74 -21.57
N ASN A 221 34.94 -23.72 -20.56
CA ASN A 221 33.51 -23.98 -20.68
C ASN A 221 32.68 -22.68 -20.64
N PHE A 222 33.30 -21.50 -20.55
CA PHE A 222 32.59 -20.21 -20.54
C PHE A 222 31.75 -19.99 -21.80
N PRO A 223 32.25 -20.22 -23.04
CA PRO A 223 31.44 -20.00 -24.24
C PRO A 223 30.16 -20.84 -24.23
N ALA A 224 30.29 -22.14 -23.93
CA ALA A 224 29.16 -23.07 -23.87
C ALA A 224 28.15 -22.68 -22.75
N PHE A 225 28.64 -22.18 -21.62
CA PHE A 225 27.79 -21.67 -20.54
C PHE A 225 27.02 -20.40 -20.95
N PHE A 226 27.67 -19.45 -21.62
CA PHE A 226 27.00 -18.24 -22.10
C PHE A 226 25.96 -18.55 -23.19
N ASP A 227 26.26 -19.50 -24.08
CA ASP A 227 25.31 -19.97 -25.09
C ASP A 227 24.09 -20.64 -24.44
N TYR A 228 24.31 -21.45 -23.39
CA TYR A 228 23.22 -22.03 -22.60
C TYR A 228 22.34 -20.94 -21.98
N LEU A 229 22.93 -19.96 -21.29
CA LEU A 229 22.16 -18.86 -20.68
C LEU A 229 21.39 -18.06 -21.75
N ALA A 230 22.00 -17.80 -22.90
CA ALA A 230 21.34 -17.12 -24.02
C ALA A 230 20.11 -17.90 -24.53
N GLY A 231 20.24 -19.22 -24.69
CA GLY A 231 19.11 -20.09 -25.04
C GLY A 231 17.99 -20.06 -24.00
N GLN A 232 18.34 -20.13 -22.71
CA GLN A 232 17.36 -20.06 -21.61
C GLN A 232 16.63 -18.70 -21.55
N PHE A 233 17.34 -17.61 -21.84
CA PHE A 233 16.74 -16.28 -21.92
C PHE A 233 15.77 -16.13 -23.09
N GLN A 234 16.06 -16.74 -24.25
CA GLN A 234 15.18 -16.74 -25.43
C GLN A 234 13.92 -17.59 -25.22
N GLN A 235 14.02 -18.69 -24.48
CA GLN A 235 12.90 -19.59 -24.22
C GLN A 235 12.02 -19.14 -23.04
N GLU A 236 12.40 -18.06 -22.35
CA GLU A 236 11.76 -17.56 -21.13
C GLU A 236 11.66 -18.55 -19.96
N GLN A 237 12.50 -19.59 -19.98
CA GLN A 237 12.48 -20.68 -19.01
C GLN A 237 13.55 -20.54 -17.93
N LEU A 238 14.29 -19.42 -17.90
CA LEU A 238 15.38 -19.26 -16.96
C LEU A 238 14.87 -19.25 -15.52
N LEU A 239 15.19 -20.32 -14.79
CA LEU A 239 14.98 -20.44 -13.36
C LEU A 239 16.01 -19.59 -12.59
N PRO A 240 15.69 -19.19 -11.34
CA PRO A 240 16.59 -18.37 -10.55
C PRO A 240 17.96 -19.05 -10.36
N LEU A 241 19.02 -18.29 -10.60
CA LEU A 241 20.39 -18.76 -10.41
C LEU A 241 21.28 -17.62 -9.90
N THR A 242 22.32 -17.98 -9.16
CA THR A 242 23.33 -17.05 -8.65
C THR A 242 24.68 -17.42 -9.24
N ILE A 243 25.39 -16.44 -9.78
CA ILE A 243 26.73 -16.57 -10.35
C ILE A 243 27.67 -15.75 -9.50
N THR A 244 28.73 -16.35 -8.98
CA THR A 244 29.76 -15.66 -8.21
C THR A 244 31.06 -15.63 -8.98
N VAL A 245 31.58 -14.42 -9.16
CA VAL A 245 32.84 -14.11 -9.84
C VAL A 245 33.51 -13.04 -9.00
N ALA A 246 34.34 -13.43 -8.03
CA ALA A 246 34.83 -12.51 -7.00
C ALA A 246 35.45 -11.23 -7.63
N PRO A 247 35.06 -10.03 -7.16
CA PRO A 247 34.21 -9.73 -5.99
C PRO A 247 32.70 -9.60 -6.29
N TYR A 248 32.24 -9.95 -7.48
CA TYR A 248 30.86 -9.81 -7.93
C TYR A 248 30.00 -11.05 -7.63
N THR A 249 28.75 -10.80 -7.25
CA THR A 249 27.69 -11.80 -7.17
C THR A 249 26.53 -11.34 -8.04
N ILE A 250 26.15 -12.14 -9.03
CA ILE A 250 25.11 -11.85 -10.00
C ILE A 250 23.96 -12.79 -9.73
N ARG A 251 22.82 -12.26 -9.29
CA ARG A 251 21.60 -13.05 -9.10
C ARG A 251 20.66 -12.78 -10.27
N ILE A 252 20.29 -13.84 -10.95
CA ILE A 252 19.36 -13.79 -12.08
C ILE A 252 18.05 -14.44 -11.64
N THR A 253 16.96 -13.76 -11.94
CA THR A 253 15.58 -14.24 -11.73
C THR A 253 14.84 -14.18 -13.06
N ASN A 254 13.62 -14.72 -13.11
CA ASN A 254 12.82 -14.75 -14.33
C ASN A 254 12.57 -13.34 -14.91
N THR A 255 12.54 -12.31 -14.07
CA THR A 255 12.17 -10.92 -14.47
C THR A 255 13.35 -9.95 -14.49
N GLN A 256 14.42 -10.20 -13.75
CA GLN A 256 15.51 -9.23 -13.55
C GLN A 256 16.82 -9.90 -13.15
N ALA A 257 17.93 -9.19 -13.35
CA ALA A 257 19.22 -9.53 -12.77
C ALA A 257 19.67 -8.43 -11.79
N SER A 258 20.39 -8.81 -10.75
CA SER A 258 21.03 -7.90 -9.81
C SER A 258 22.50 -8.26 -9.65
N VAL A 259 23.37 -7.26 -9.70
CA VAL A 259 24.80 -7.43 -9.46
C VAL A 259 25.16 -6.77 -8.13
N THR A 260 25.76 -7.56 -7.25
CA THR A 260 26.23 -7.14 -5.93
C THR A 260 27.76 -7.19 -5.91
N ALA A 261 28.40 -6.11 -5.49
CA ALA A 261 29.85 -6.00 -5.38
C ALA A 261 30.22 -4.86 -4.42
N PRO A 262 31.50 -4.74 -3.98
CA PRO A 262 31.99 -3.52 -3.33
C PRO A 262 31.67 -2.28 -4.17
N TYR A 263 31.27 -1.19 -3.52
CA TYR A 263 30.77 0.03 -4.15
C TYR A 263 31.66 0.54 -5.30
N ALA A 264 32.97 0.66 -5.07
CA ALA A 264 33.93 1.13 -6.06
C ALA A 264 33.93 0.24 -7.31
N LYS A 265 33.88 -1.08 -7.12
CA LYS A 265 33.85 -2.08 -8.20
C LYS A 265 32.55 -2.05 -8.99
N LEU A 266 31.42 -1.86 -8.30
CA LEU A 266 30.11 -1.77 -8.95
C LEU A 266 29.97 -0.52 -9.84
N HIS A 267 30.66 0.57 -9.48
CA HIS A 267 30.69 1.82 -10.25
C HIS A 267 31.69 1.84 -11.41
N GLU A 268 32.59 0.85 -11.50
CA GLU A 268 33.47 0.60 -12.66
C GLU A 268 32.78 -0.21 -13.79
N LEU A 269 31.56 -0.72 -13.54
CA LEU A 269 30.74 -1.49 -14.49
C LEU A 269 29.85 -0.59 -15.35
#